data_AF-A0A0R1R703-F1
#
_entry.id   AF-A0A0R1R703-F1
#
_cell.length_a   1.000
_cell.length_b   1.000
_cell.length_c   1.000
_cell.angle_alpha   90.00
_cell.angle_beta   90.00
_cell.angle_gamma   90.00
#
_symmetry.space_group_name_H-M   'P 1'
#
loop_
_entity.id
_entity.type
_entity.pdbx_description
1 polymer ?
#
loop_
_entity_poly.entity_id
_entity_poly.type
_entity_poly.pdbx_seq_one_letter_code
_entity_poly.pdbx_strand_id
1 'polypeptide(L)'
;MKNVQRNDTTITIRIAKNDKAFLEAYANSKGIGVGKFMRDLALEKVEDEYDCEAFIEAEKEFKKDSVVYSQEEVEKELGFTD
;
A
#
# COMPACT_ATOMS: atom_id res chain seq x y z
N MET A 1 -25.22 -22.76 -0.71
CA MET A 1 -23.83 -22.29 -0.56
C MET A 1 -23.52 -21.42 -1.76
N LYS A 2 -23.22 -20.13 -1.59
CA LYS A 2 -22.88 -19.25 -2.73
C LYS A 2 -21.48 -19.63 -3.21
N ASN A 3 -21.35 -20.00 -4.48
CA ASN A 3 -20.05 -20.13 -5.14
C ASN A 3 -19.41 -18.74 -5.16
N VAL A 4 -18.39 -18.53 -4.33
CA VAL A 4 -17.53 -17.34 -4.43
C VAL A 4 -16.54 -17.65 -5.54
N GLN A 5 -16.79 -17.08 -6.72
CA GLN A 5 -15.87 -17.17 -7.84
C GLN A 5 -14.61 -16.36 -7.49
N ARG A 6 -13.45 -17.02 -7.37
CA ARG A 6 -12.17 -16.34 -7.17
C ARG A 6 -11.76 -15.65 -8.46
N ASN A 7 -11.59 -14.33 -8.41
CA ASN A 7 -11.05 -13.52 -9.51
C ASN A 7 -9.52 -13.46 -9.44
N ASP A 8 -8.86 -14.62 -9.54
CA ASP A 8 -7.40 -14.68 -9.54
C ASP A 8 -6.86 -14.39 -10.95
N THR A 9 -5.85 -13.52 -11.06
CA THR A 9 -5.13 -13.26 -12.31
C THR A 9 -3.65 -13.62 -12.18
N THR A 10 -3.00 -13.99 -13.29
CA THR A 10 -1.59 -14.42 -13.29
C THR A 10 -0.74 -13.49 -14.15
N ILE A 11 0.39 -13.06 -13.59
CA ILE A 11 1.42 -12.30 -14.31
C ILE A 11 2.62 -13.23 -14.51
N THR A 12 3.09 -13.33 -15.76
CA THR A 12 4.32 -14.08 -16.09
C THR A 12 5.45 -13.10 -16.38
N ILE A 13 6.53 -13.20 -15.61
CA ILE A 13 7.71 -12.35 -15.76
C ILE A 13 8.88 -13.23 -16.21
N ARG A 14 9.61 -12.77 -17.24
CA ARG A 14 10.86 -13.42 -17.67
C ARG A 14 12.03 -12.80 -16.90
N ILE A 15 12.78 -13.65 -16.21
CA ILE A 15 13.97 -13.27 -15.44
C ILE A 15 15.08 -14.29 -15.67
N ALA A 16 16.32 -13.92 -15.36
CA ALA A 16 17.42 -14.86 -15.42
C ALA A 16 17.24 -15.98 -14.37
N LYS A 17 17.77 -17.17 -14.69
CA LYS A 17 17.65 -18.34 -13.80
C LYS A 17 18.28 -18.10 -12.43
N ASN A 18 19.41 -17.40 -12.39
CA ASN A 18 20.12 -17.10 -11.14
C ASN A 18 19.34 -16.11 -10.27
N ASP A 19 18.76 -15.07 -10.88
CA ASP A 19 17.93 -14.09 -10.16
C ASP A 19 16.71 -14.76 -9.56
N LYS A 20 16.05 -15.65 -10.31
CA LYS A 20 14.93 -16.45 -9.78
C LYS A 20 15.34 -17.23 -8.53
N ALA A 21 16.45 -17.95 -8.60
CA ALA A 21 16.94 -18.76 -7.49
C ALA A 21 17.28 -17.90 -6.26
N PHE A 22 17.87 -16.73 -6.47
CA PHE A 22 18.19 -15.78 -5.40
C PHE A 22 16.92 -15.22 -4.73
N LEU A 23 15.96 -14.76 -5.53
CA LEU A 23 14.68 -14.23 -5.04
C LEU A 23 13.87 -15.29 -4.28
N GLU A 24 13.84 -16.54 -4.79
CA GLU A 24 13.21 -17.66 -4.12
C GLU A 24 13.90 -17.99 -2.79
N ALA A 25 15.23 -18.03 -2.75
CA ALA A 25 15.98 -18.28 -1.51
C ALA A 25 15.71 -17.19 -0.46
N TYR A 26 15.70 -15.92 -0.87
CA TYR A 26 15.39 -14.81 0.01
C TYR A 26 13.96 -14.91 0.56
N ALA A 27 12.96 -15.09 -0.31
CA ALA A 27 11.56 -15.21 0.10
C ALA A 27 11.36 -16.38 1.08
N ASN A 28 11.98 -17.54 0.78
CA ASN A 28 11.94 -18.72 1.64
C ASN A 28 12.59 -18.47 3.01
N SER A 29 13.71 -17.73 3.06
CA SER A 29 14.34 -17.34 4.34
C SER A 29 13.44 -16.48 5.24
N LYS A 30 12.43 -15.83 4.65
CA LYS A 30 11.40 -15.04 5.33
C LYS A 30 10.08 -15.81 5.52
N GLY A 31 10.02 -17.08 5.14
CA GLY A 31 8.83 -17.92 5.24
C GLY A 31 7.69 -17.53 4.29
N ILE A 32 7.98 -16.80 3.20
CA ILE A 32 6.99 -16.37 2.22
C ILE A 32 7.32 -16.93 0.82
N GLY A 33 6.30 -17.11 -0.02
CA GLY A 33 6.50 -17.53 -1.41
C GLY A 33 6.98 -16.37 -2.30
N VAL A 34 7.79 -16.67 -3.32
CA VAL A 34 8.34 -15.67 -4.25
C VAL A 34 7.25 -14.84 -4.94
N GLY A 35 6.11 -15.44 -5.28
CA GLY A 35 4.98 -14.70 -5.87
C GLY A 35 4.35 -13.68 -4.92
N LYS A 36 4.26 -14.01 -3.62
CA LYS A 36 3.80 -13.06 -2.59
C LYS A 36 4.82 -11.93 -2.44
N PHE A 37 6.10 -12.30 -2.31
CA PHE A 37 7.19 -11.34 -2.20
C PHE A 37 7.20 -10.33 -3.36
N MET A 38 7.15 -10.82 -4.61
CA MET A 38 7.19 -9.97 -5.80
C MET A 38 5.94 -9.09 -5.93
N ARG A 39 4.75 -9.62 -5.63
CA ARG A 39 3.51 -8.83 -5.67
C ARG A 39 3.53 -7.71 -4.63
N ASP A 40 3.87 -8.04 -3.39
CA ASP A 40 3.85 -7.07 -2.30
C ASP A 40 4.89 -5.97 -2.55
N LEU A 41 6.11 -6.34 -2.99
CA LEU A 41 7.15 -5.37 -3.35
C LEU A 41 6.72 -4.44 -4.51
N ALA A 42 6.04 -4.98 -5.53
CA ALA A 42 5.55 -4.18 -6.64
C ALA A 42 4.45 -3.20 -6.22
N LEU A 43 3.56 -3.62 -5.31
CA LEU A 43 2.50 -2.76 -4.77
C LEU A 43 3.07 -1.68 -3.85
N GLU A 44 3.96 -2.05 -2.93
CA GLU A 44 4.66 -1.11 -2.04
C GLU A 44 5.36 -0.01 -2.85
N LYS A 45 6.02 -0.38 -3.95
CA LYS A 45 6.68 0.61 -4.80
C LYS A 45 5.72 1.58 -5.47
N VAL A 46 4.53 1.10 -5.85
CA VAL A 46 3.46 1.93 -6.43
C VAL A 46 2.86 2.84 -5.35
N GLU A 47 2.57 2.29 -4.18
CA GLU A 47 2.02 3.02 -3.02
C GLU A 47 2.96 4.14 -2.58
N ASP A 48 4.27 3.89 -2.47
CA ASP A 48 5.27 4.92 -2.14
C ASP A 48 5.20 6.12 -3.08
N GLU A 49 4.99 5.89 -4.38
CA GLU A 49 4.88 6.95 -5.39
C GLU A 49 3.58 7.75 -5.22
N TYR A 50 2.45 7.07 -5.03
CA TYR A 50 1.16 7.72 -4.79
C TYR A 50 1.11 8.46 -3.45
N ASP A 51 1.66 7.89 -2.38
CA ASP A 51 1.69 8.48 -1.05
C ASP A 51 2.51 9.78 -1.03
N CYS A 52 3.61 9.82 -1.78
CA CYS A 52 4.40 11.04 -1.95
C CYS A 52 3.59 12.15 -2.63
N GLU A 53 2.83 11.83 -3.69
CA GLU A 53 1.99 12.80 -4.39
C GLU A 53 0.86 13.30 -3.48
N ALA A 54 0.16 12.40 -2.79
CA ALA A 54 -0.90 12.73 -1.86
C ALA A 54 -0.40 13.64 -0.73
N PHE A 55 0.80 13.38 -0.19
CA PHE A 55 1.41 14.25 0.80
C PHE A 55 1.69 15.65 0.24
N ILE A 56 2.24 15.77 -0.97
CA ILE A 56 2.53 17.07 -1.60
C ILE A 56 1.24 17.88 -1.81
N GLU A 57 0.16 17.23 -2.20
CA GLU A 57 -1.15 17.89 -2.34
C GLU A 57 -1.70 18.36 -1.00
N ALA A 58 -1.73 17.48 0.00
CA ALA A 58 -2.16 17.82 1.36
C ALA A 58 -1.34 18.97 1.95
N GLU A 59 -0.01 18.98 1.73
CA GLU A 59 0.85 20.07 2.19
C GLU A 59 0.54 21.40 1.50
N LYS A 60 0.22 21.39 0.20
CA LYS A 60 -0.20 22.60 -0.54
C LYS A 60 -1.53 23.14 -0.04
N GLU A 61 -2.51 22.27 0.17
CA GLU A 61 -3.82 22.66 0.71
C GLU A 61 -3.69 23.23 2.12
N PHE A 62 -2.93 22.57 2.98
CA PHE A 62 -2.65 23.05 4.33
C PHE A 62 -1.89 24.38 4.33
N LYS A 63 -0.89 24.57 3.46
CA LYS A 63 -0.19 25.87 3.34
C LYS A 63 -1.10 27.00 2.85
N LYS A 64 -2.14 26.68 2.08
CA LYS A 64 -3.14 27.65 1.61
C LYS A 64 -4.14 28.02 2.72
N ASP A 65 -4.50 27.05 3.56
CA ASP A 65 -5.43 27.21 4.68
C ASP A 65 -4.93 26.40 5.90
N SER A 66 -4.03 27.01 6.68
CA SER A 66 -3.29 26.33 7.77
C SER A 66 -4.08 26.25 9.08
N VAL A 67 -5.41 26.24 9.02
CA VAL A 67 -6.23 26.09 10.22
C VAL A 67 -6.01 24.69 10.79
N VAL A 68 -5.73 24.65 12.08
CA VAL A 68 -5.57 23.42 12.85
C VAL A 68 -6.63 23.40 13.93
N TYR A 69 -7.28 22.25 14.10
CA TYR A 69 -8.26 22.02 15.14
C TYR A 69 -7.68 21.05 16.17
N SER A 70 -7.93 21.31 17.43
CA SER A 70 -7.74 20.31 18.50
C SER A 70 -8.74 19.17 18.34
N GLN A 71 -8.42 18.02 18.93
CA GLN A 71 -9.31 16.86 18.92
C GLN A 71 -10.72 17.21 19.46
N GLU A 72 -10.80 17.99 20.54
CA GLU A 72 -12.07 18.44 21.15
C GLU A 72 -12.91 19.29 20.18
N GLU A 73 -12.28 20.17 19.41
CA GLU A 73 -12.96 21.00 18.40
C GLU A 73 -13.52 20.15 17.26
N VAL A 74 -12.74 19.17 16.76
CA VAL A 74 -13.18 18.25 15.70
C VAL A 74 -14.32 17.35 16.18
N GLU A 75 -14.22 16.79 17.39
CA GLU A 75 -15.28 15.94 17.97
C GLU A 75 -16.59 16.72 18.15
N LYS A 76 -16.51 17.99 18.54
CA LYS A 76 -17.66 18.88 18.62
C LYS A 76 -18.26 19.19 17.24
N GLU A 77 -17.42 19.47 16.24
CA GLU A 77 -17.87 19.82 14.89
C GLU A 77 -18.51 18.62 14.15
N LEU A 78 -18.00 17.42 14.38
CA LEU A 78 -18.51 16.18 13.77
C LEU A 78 -19.65 15.51 14.56
N GLY A 79 -20.01 16.04 15.74
CA GLY A 79 -21.11 15.52 16.56
C GLY A 79 -20.77 14.24 17.33
N PHE A 80 -19.49 14.04 17.68
CA PHE A 80 -19.02 12.94 18.52
C PHE A 80 -19.01 13.28 20.02
N THR A 81 -19.57 14.42 20.41
CA THR A 81 -19.73 14.80 21.82
C THR A 81 -21.12 14.37 22.30
N ASP A 82 -21.16 13.56 23.37
CA ASP A 82 -22.39 13.22 24.12
C ASP A 82 -23.02 14.45 24.80
#